data_AF-A0A959NT29-F1
#
_entry.id   AF-A0A959NT29-F1
#
_cell.length_a   1.000
_cell.length_b   1.000
_cell.length_c   1.000
_cell.angle_alpha   90.00
_cell.angle_beta   90.00
_cell.angle_gamma   90.00
#
_symmetry.space_group_name_H-M   'P 1'
#
loop_
_entity.id
_entity.type
_entity.pdbx_description
1 polymer ?
#
loop_
_entity_poly.entity_id
_entity_poly.type
_entity_poly.pdbx_seq_one_letter_code
_entity_poly.pdbx_strand_id
1 'polypeptide(L)'
;IVYRLGLILFRICMIFTSLRKFENGDCSKDVTCTDDDFEASLMLSEVYLQHSLLMFNNLEENKDPILYKMPNNKKQLLDQLPQEFQRKEAVAIGKKLGLSERSVDDFLNNSVPMLLEKPKTGHYRKIN
;
A
#
# COMPACT_ATOMS: atom_id res chain seq x y z
N ILE A 1 -2.35 9.52 5.67
CA ILE A 1 -3.07 8.84 6.78
C ILE A 1 -3.64 9.87 7.74
N VAL A 2 -2.83 10.80 8.25
CA VAL A 2 -3.25 11.87 9.17
C VAL A 2 -4.50 12.64 8.71
N TYR A 3 -4.55 13.13 7.46
CA TYR A 3 -5.75 13.83 6.93
C TYR A 3 -7.02 12.96 6.92
N ARG A 4 -6.89 11.65 6.65
CA ARG A 4 -8.03 10.73 6.67
C ARG A 4 -8.49 10.47 8.11
N LEU A 5 -7.55 10.37 9.03
CA LEU A 5 -7.82 10.17 10.45
C LEU A 5 -8.55 11.37 11.06
N GLY A 6 -8.16 12.60 10.70
CA GLY A 6 -8.89 13.80 11.13
C GLY A 6 -10.35 13.82 10.69
N LEU A 7 -10.66 13.33 9.48
CA LEU A 7 -12.04 13.20 9.02
C LEU A 7 -12.81 12.09 9.76
N ILE A 8 -12.14 10.99 10.10
CA ILE A 8 -12.72 9.90 10.91
C ILE A 8 -13.04 10.40 12.32
N LEU A 9 -12.08 11.08 12.97
CA LEU A 9 -12.25 11.74 14.26
C LEU A 9 -13.50 12.61 14.24
N PHE A 10 -13.60 13.55 13.29
CA PHE A 10 -14.75 14.45 13.17
C PHE A 10 -16.08 13.67 13.08
N ARG A 11 -16.12 12.59 12.30
CA ARG A 11 -17.33 11.76 12.17
C ARG A 11 -17.69 11.05 13.48
N ILE A 12 -16.71 10.54 14.23
CA ILE A 12 -16.94 9.91 15.53
C ILE A 12 -17.46 10.95 16.53
N CYS A 13 -16.87 12.14 16.56
CA CYS A 13 -17.35 13.25 17.41
C CYS A 13 -18.83 13.55 17.15
N MET A 14 -19.22 13.64 15.87
CA MET A 14 -20.62 13.90 15.49
C MET A 14 -21.55 12.76 15.91
N ILE A 15 -21.10 11.50 15.85
CA ILE A 15 -21.88 10.34 16.30
C ILE A 15 -22.08 10.39 17.81
N PHE A 16 -21.03 10.60 18.60
CA PHE A 16 -21.13 10.71 20.06
C PHE A 16 -22.03 11.87 20.48
N THR A 17 -21.85 13.04 19.88
CA THR A 17 -22.70 14.22 20.11
C THR A 17 -24.17 13.91 19.82
N SER A 18 -24.46 13.18 18.73
CA SER A 18 -25.83 12.80 18.35
C SER A 18 -26.46 11.80 19.32
N LEU A 19 -25.68 10.80 19.76
CA LEU A 19 -26.12 9.81 20.74
C LEU A 19 -26.46 10.48 22.07
N ARG A 20 -25.55 11.31 22.57
CA ARG A 20 -25.76 12.05 23.81
C ARG A 20 -26.96 12.99 23.75
N LYS A 21 -27.16 13.68 22.61
CA LYS A 21 -28.36 14.52 22.39
C LYS A 21 -29.64 13.69 22.57
N PHE A 22 -29.67 12.50 21.97
CA PHE A 22 -30.79 11.58 22.09
C PHE A 22 -30.99 11.09 23.53
N GLU A 23 -29.93 10.66 24.21
CA GLU A 23 -29.98 10.15 25.59
C GLU A 23 -30.43 11.21 26.60
N ASN A 24 -30.00 12.46 26.41
CA ASN A 24 -30.42 13.59 27.24
C ASN A 24 -31.84 14.08 26.94
N GLY A 25 -32.51 13.53 25.92
CA GLY A 25 -33.82 14.00 25.46
C GLY A 25 -33.78 15.45 24.94
N ASP A 26 -32.62 15.90 24.43
CA ASP A 26 -32.44 17.27 23.96
C ASP A 26 -33.10 17.47 22.59
N CYS A 27 -34.19 18.25 22.59
CA CYS A 27 -34.94 18.62 21.39
C CYS A 27 -34.42 19.89 20.70
N SER A 28 -33.27 20.43 21.11
CA SER A 28 -32.60 21.55 20.45
C SER A 28 -32.42 21.27 18.95
N LYS A 29 -32.45 22.30 18.12
CA LYS A 29 -32.18 22.14 16.68
C LYS A 29 -30.71 21.79 16.45
N ASP A 30 -29.83 22.55 17.09
CA ASP A 30 -28.38 22.45 16.96
C ASP A 30 -27.78 22.01 18.30
N VAL A 31 -26.78 21.13 18.25
CA VAL A 31 -26.02 20.65 19.42
C VAL A 31 -24.53 20.78 19.13
N THR A 32 -23.77 21.19 20.13
CA THR A 32 -22.32 21.36 20.02
C THR A 32 -21.61 20.13 20.57
N CYS A 33 -20.60 19.65 19.83
CA CYS A 33 -19.67 18.64 20.32
C CYS A 33 -19.00 19.14 21.60
N THR A 34 -19.03 18.34 22.67
CA THR A 34 -18.30 18.70 23.89
C THR A 34 -16.91 18.11 23.93
N ASP A 35 -16.14 18.58 24.90
CA ASP A 35 -14.79 18.06 25.18
C ASP A 35 -14.82 16.56 25.46
N ASP A 36 -15.84 16.05 26.19
CA ASP A 36 -15.97 14.61 26.45
C ASP A 36 -16.17 13.79 25.15
N ASP A 37 -17.03 14.27 24.24
CA ASP A 37 -17.27 13.63 22.93
C ASP A 37 -15.99 13.66 22.07
N PHE A 38 -15.26 14.79 22.13
CA PHE A 38 -14.02 14.98 21.38
C PHE A 38 -12.89 14.09 21.91
N GLU A 39 -12.68 14.07 23.22
CA GLU A 39 -11.64 13.29 23.88
C GLU A 39 -11.86 11.78 23.67
N ALA A 40 -13.11 11.31 23.81
CA ALA A 40 -13.46 9.93 23.52
C ALA A 40 -13.16 9.55 22.05
N SER A 41 -13.47 10.45 21.12
CA SER A 41 -13.19 10.25 19.69
C SER A 41 -11.68 10.28 19.39
N LEU A 42 -10.94 11.13 20.10
CA LEU A 42 -9.49 11.27 19.96
C LEU A 42 -8.78 10.01 20.42
N MET A 43 -9.11 9.48 21.59
CA MET A 43 -8.58 8.22 22.10
C MET A 43 -8.77 7.07 21.10
N LEU A 44 -9.95 6.95 20.50
CA LEU A 44 -10.19 5.94 19.45
C LEU A 44 -9.32 6.17 18.21
N SER A 45 -9.17 7.42 17.79
CA SER A 45 -8.38 7.78 16.62
C SER A 45 -6.89 7.50 16.82
N GLU A 46 -6.36 7.72 18.02
CA GLU A 46 -4.97 7.39 18.38
C GLU A 46 -4.71 5.88 18.30
N VAL A 47 -5.63 5.06 18.81
CA VAL A 47 -5.54 3.59 18.68
C VAL A 47 -5.56 3.18 17.21
N TYR A 48 -6.43 3.76 16.38
CA TYR A 48 -6.45 3.48 14.94
C TYR A 48 -5.16 3.89 14.24
N LEU A 49 -4.53 4.98 14.66
CA LEU A 49 -3.22 5.39 14.14
C LEU A 49 -2.16 4.35 14.49
N GLN A 50 -2.10 3.91 15.75
CA GLN A 50 -1.15 2.89 16.20
C GLN A 50 -1.34 1.58 15.43
N HIS A 51 -2.58 1.12 15.26
CA HIS A 51 -2.89 -0.08 14.49
C HIS A 51 -2.53 0.07 13.01
N SER A 52 -2.78 1.25 12.42
CA SER A 52 -2.39 1.53 11.03
C SER A 52 -0.87 1.51 10.86
N LEU A 53 -0.11 2.03 11.82
CA LEU A 53 1.36 2.00 11.80
C LEU A 53 1.88 0.57 11.97
N LEU A 54 1.30 -0.19 12.91
CA LEU A 54 1.63 -1.60 13.11
C LEU A 54 1.41 -2.41 11.83
N MET A 55 0.23 -2.28 11.20
CA MET A 55 -0.05 -2.96 9.94
C MET A 55 0.89 -2.54 8.81
N PHE A 56 1.22 -1.24 8.73
CA PHE A 56 2.18 -0.75 7.75
C PHE A 56 3.57 -1.38 7.94
N ASN A 57 4.08 -1.42 9.17
CA ASN A 57 5.38 -2.04 9.48
C ASN A 57 5.37 -3.56 9.26
N ASN A 58 4.29 -4.26 9.62
CA ASN A 58 4.17 -5.71 9.37
C ASN A 58 4.05 -6.04 7.87
N LEU A 59 3.49 -5.13 7.06
CA LEU A 59 3.50 -5.26 5.61
C LEU A 59 4.88 -5.02 5.02
N GLU A 60 5.72 -4.19 5.64
CA GLU A 60 7.13 -3.99 5.23
C GLU A 60 8.02 -5.19 5.58
N GLU A 61 7.74 -5.90 6.69
CA GLU A 61 8.46 -7.14 7.05
C GLU A 61 8.10 -8.33 6.13
N ASN A 62 6.97 -8.27 5.43
CA ASN A 62 6.68 -9.17 4.30
C ASN A 62 7.41 -8.66 3.05
N LYS A 63 8.67 -9.08 2.90
CA LYS A 63 9.49 -8.93 1.69
C LYS A 63 8.69 -9.23 0.41
N ASP A 64 8.16 -8.17 -0.22
CA ASP A 64 8.45 -7.76 -1.60
C ASP A 64 7.45 -6.67 -2.05
N PRO A 65 7.67 -5.40 -1.69
CA PRO A 65 6.84 -4.29 -2.16
C PRO A 65 6.86 -4.15 -3.70
N ILE A 66 7.87 -4.68 -4.38
CA ILE A 66 7.91 -4.70 -5.85
C ILE A 66 6.94 -5.74 -6.42
N LEU A 67 6.92 -6.98 -5.89
CA LEU A 67 5.98 -7.99 -6.37
C LEU A 67 4.55 -7.53 -6.13
N TYR A 68 4.19 -7.03 -4.95
CA TYR A 68 2.79 -6.69 -4.68
C TYR A 68 2.23 -5.56 -5.57
N LYS A 69 3.07 -4.62 -6.02
CA LYS A 69 2.69 -3.53 -6.95
C LYS A 69 2.90 -3.85 -8.43
N MET A 70 3.52 -4.98 -8.77
CA MET A 70 3.81 -5.33 -10.15
C MET A 70 2.53 -5.75 -10.90
N PRO A 71 2.27 -5.17 -12.09
CA PRO A 71 1.24 -5.66 -13.00
C PRO A 71 1.42 -7.16 -13.26
N ASN A 72 0.30 -7.88 -13.43
CA ASN A 72 0.29 -9.34 -13.53
C ASN A 72 1.26 -9.87 -14.61
N ASN A 73 1.34 -9.17 -15.75
CA ASN A 73 2.21 -9.53 -16.88
C ASN A 73 3.70 -9.46 -16.52
N LYS A 74 4.12 -8.53 -15.64
CA LYS A 74 5.52 -8.44 -15.19
C LYS A 74 5.84 -9.53 -14.16
N LYS A 75 4.88 -9.93 -13.33
CA LYS A 75 5.03 -11.10 -12.42
C LYS A 75 5.24 -12.37 -13.23
N GLN A 76 4.35 -12.62 -14.20
CA GLN A 76 4.47 -13.76 -15.10
C GLN A 76 5.78 -13.75 -15.90
N LEU A 77 6.27 -12.56 -16.29
CA LEU A 77 7.58 -12.44 -16.92
C LEU A 77 8.69 -12.89 -15.96
N LEU A 78 8.68 -12.41 -14.71
CA LEU A 78 9.66 -12.83 -13.71
C LEU A 78 9.58 -14.34 -13.47
N ASP A 79 8.39 -14.92 -13.31
CA ASP A 79 8.21 -16.36 -13.06
C ASP A 79 8.72 -17.24 -14.21
N GLN A 80 8.51 -16.81 -15.46
CA GLN A 80 8.94 -17.57 -16.65
C GLN A 80 10.43 -17.44 -16.97
N LEU A 81 11.13 -16.45 -16.39
CA LEU A 81 12.57 -16.29 -16.62
C LEU A 81 13.37 -17.37 -15.88
N PRO A 82 14.44 -17.91 -16.48
CA PRO A 82 15.36 -18.80 -15.76
C PRO A 82 16.11 -18.04 -14.67
N GLN A 83 16.84 -18.77 -13.80
CA GLN A 83 17.63 -18.17 -12.72
C GLN A 83 18.67 -17.18 -13.25
N GLU A 84 19.28 -17.51 -14.39
CA GLU A 84 20.19 -16.65 -15.14
C GLU A 84 19.68 -16.54 -16.58
N PHE A 85 19.65 -15.32 -17.12
CA PHE A 85 19.10 -15.06 -18.45
C PHE A 85 19.74 -13.84 -19.11
N GLN A 86 19.60 -13.76 -20.44
CA GLN A 86 20.01 -12.61 -21.24
C GLN A 86 18.82 -11.67 -21.50
N ARG A 87 19.11 -10.39 -21.74
CA ARG A 87 18.11 -9.38 -22.16
C ARG A 87 17.24 -9.88 -23.31
N LYS A 88 17.84 -10.55 -24.31
CA LYS A 88 17.12 -11.04 -25.50
C LYS A 88 16.03 -12.05 -25.13
N GLU A 89 16.27 -12.90 -24.14
CA GLU A 89 15.31 -13.90 -23.66
C GLU A 89 14.16 -13.23 -22.92
N ALA A 90 14.46 -12.25 -22.06
CA ALA A 90 13.46 -11.45 -21.38
C ALA A 90 12.55 -10.68 -22.36
N VAL A 91 13.12 -10.12 -23.43
CA VAL A 91 12.32 -9.44 -24.47
C VAL A 91 11.44 -10.44 -25.24
N ALA A 92 11.94 -11.65 -25.54
CA ALA A 92 11.17 -12.68 -26.23
C ALA A 92 9.98 -13.17 -25.39
N ILE A 93 10.17 -13.40 -24.08
CA ILE A 93 9.10 -13.79 -23.16
C ILE A 93 8.14 -12.61 -22.94
N GLY A 94 8.67 -11.40 -22.74
CA GLY A 94 7.87 -10.20 -22.53
C GLY A 94 6.93 -9.90 -23.70
N LYS A 95 7.38 -10.08 -24.95
CA LYS A 95 6.53 -9.94 -26.14
C LYS A 95 5.35 -10.93 -26.13
N LYS A 96 5.56 -12.18 -25.69
CA LYS A 96 4.46 -13.17 -25.54
C LYS A 96 3.44 -12.75 -24.48
N LEU A 97 3.85 -11.96 -23.49
CA LEU A 97 3.01 -11.41 -22.41
C LEU A 97 2.44 -10.01 -22.74
N GLY A 98 2.58 -9.55 -23.99
CA GLY A 98 2.06 -8.25 -24.45
C GLY A 98 2.89 -7.04 -24.00
N LEU A 99 4.12 -7.24 -23.52
CA LEU A 99 5.02 -6.15 -23.12
C LEU A 99 5.83 -5.65 -24.32
N SER A 100 5.97 -4.33 -24.42
CA SER A 100 6.91 -3.71 -25.36
C SER A 100 8.35 -3.93 -24.88
N GLU A 101 9.31 -3.89 -25.81
CA GLU A 101 10.74 -4.02 -25.48
C GLU A 101 11.18 -2.99 -24.44
N ARG A 102 10.71 -1.74 -24.57
CA ARG A 102 10.93 -0.68 -23.59
C ARG A 102 10.38 -1.05 -22.20
N SER A 103 9.19 -1.63 -22.12
CA SER A 103 8.59 -2.04 -20.84
C SER A 103 9.36 -3.16 -20.16
N VAL A 104 9.94 -4.07 -20.95
CA VAL A 104 10.85 -5.11 -20.46
C VAL A 104 12.14 -4.49 -19.95
N ASP A 105 12.74 -3.56 -20.69
CA ASP A 105 13.96 -2.86 -20.24
C ASP A 105 13.74 -2.06 -18.96
N ASP A 106 12.62 -1.31 -18.89
CA ASP A 106 12.23 -0.57 -17.69
C ASP A 106 12.03 -1.52 -16.51
N PHE A 107 11.43 -2.70 -16.75
CA PHE A 107 11.30 -3.73 -15.72
C PHE A 107 12.67 -4.25 -15.24
N LEU A 108 13.57 -4.60 -16.16
CA LEU A 108 14.89 -5.11 -15.80
C LEU A 108 15.72 -4.07 -15.03
N ASN A 109 15.69 -2.81 -15.46
CA ASN A 109 16.42 -1.73 -14.80
C ASN A 109 15.86 -1.43 -13.40
N ASN A 110 14.54 -1.39 -13.24
CA ASN A 110 13.90 -1.13 -11.94
C ASN A 110 13.97 -2.32 -10.98
N SER A 111 14.22 -3.52 -11.49
CA SER A 111 14.32 -4.74 -10.69
C SER A 111 15.73 -4.97 -10.14
N VAL A 112 16.74 -4.24 -10.62
CA VAL A 112 18.11 -4.27 -10.08
C VAL A 112 18.27 -3.16 -9.03
N PRO A 113 18.84 -3.41 -7.84
CA PRO A 113 19.40 -4.68 -7.35
C PRO A 113 18.42 -5.46 -6.44
N MET A 114 17.12 -5.17 -6.47
CA MET A 114 16.20 -5.70 -5.46
C MET A 114 15.69 -7.12 -5.77
N LEU A 115 15.33 -7.40 -7.02
CA LEU A 115 14.87 -8.72 -7.49
C LEU A 115 15.88 -9.40 -8.42
N LEU A 116 16.73 -8.60 -9.07
CA LEU A 116 17.70 -9.06 -10.06
C LEU A 116 19.08 -8.50 -9.76
N GLU A 117 20.11 -9.27 -10.03
CA GLU A 117 21.49 -8.84 -10.17
C GLU A 117 21.87 -8.72 -11.64
N LYS A 118 22.87 -7.89 -11.94
CA LYS A 118 23.44 -7.72 -13.28
C LYS A 118 24.93 -8.07 -13.29
N PRO A 119 25.29 -9.36 -13.42
CA PRO A 119 26.69 -9.79 -13.37
C PRO A 119 27.54 -9.22 -14.51
N LYS A 120 26.93 -9.07 -15.70
CA LYS A 120 27.58 -8.56 -16.91
C LYS A 120 26.59 -7.75 -17.73
N THR A 121 27.08 -6.88 -18.61
CA THR A 121 26.23 -6.15 -19.55
C THR A 121 25.34 -7.12 -20.35
N GLY A 122 24.03 -6.91 -20.26
CA GLY A 122 23.03 -7.73 -20.96
C GLY A 122 22.69 -9.08 -20.30
N HIS A 123 23.32 -9.43 -19.17
CA HIS A 123 23.07 -10.66 -18.42
C HIS A 123 22.49 -10.32 -17.04
N TYR A 124 21.46 -11.06 -16.64
CA TYR A 124 20.73 -10.85 -15.39
C TYR A 124 20.61 -12.18 -14.63
N ARG A 125 20.52 -12.09 -13.31
CA ARG A 125 20.33 -13.22 -12.41
C ARG A 125 19.27 -12.88 -11.37
N LYS A 126 18.37 -13.80 -11.04
CA LYS A 126 17.38 -13.60 -9.96
C LYS A 126 18.07 -13.65 -8.60
N ILE A 127 17.65 -12.77 -7.70
CA ILE A 127 18.05 -12.79 -6.29
C ILE A 127 17.08 -13.72 -5.57
N ASN A 128 17.61 -14.69 -4.83
CA ASN A 128 16.81 -15.61 -4.01
C ASN A 128 16.40 -14.96 -2.69
#